data_AF-A0A9D1MPR2-F1
#
_entry.id   AF-A0A9D1MPR2-F1
#
_cell.length_a   1.000
_cell.length_b   1.000
_cell.length_c   1.000
_cell.angle_alpha   90.00
_cell.angle_beta   90.00
_cell.angle_gamma   90.00
#
_symmetry.space_group_name_H-M   'P 1'
#
loop_
_entity.id
_entity.type
_entity.pdbx_description
1 polymer ?
#
loop_
_entity_poly.entity_id
_entity_poly.type
_entity_poly.pdbx_seq_one_letter_code
_entity_poly.pdbx_strand_id
1 'polypeptide(L)' 'MTKKAKKDGSKFKIEFVCPKCGKSLAWAMPNTLIQCPYCQKWVNQKNTKVETKVFLPLDSNQLVLFKNT' A
#
# COMPACT_ATOMS: atom_id res chain seq x y z
N MET A 1 25.65 21.58 -9.70
CA MET A 1 24.79 20.81 -8.77
C MET A 1 23.33 20.97 -9.19
N THR A 2 22.86 20.21 -10.18
CA THR A 2 21.50 20.38 -10.73
C THR A 2 20.61 19.22 -10.29
N LYS A 3 19.79 19.55 -9.29
CA LYS A 3 18.66 18.86 -8.65
C LYS A 3 18.16 17.60 -9.37
N LYS A 4 18.40 16.43 -8.77
CA LYS A 4 17.72 15.17 -9.09
C LYS A 4 16.21 15.41 -9.02
N ALA A 5 15.51 15.25 -10.14
CA ALA A 5 14.05 15.24 -10.20
C ALA A 5 13.52 14.23 -9.17
N LYS A 6 12.91 14.72 -8.09
CA LYS A 6 12.13 13.89 -7.17
C LYS A 6 10.97 13.35 -8.00
N LYS A 7 11.05 12.06 -8.34
CA LYS A 7 9.98 11.32 -9.01
C LYS A 7 8.73 11.48 -8.14
N ASP A 8 7.78 12.27 -8.63
CA ASP A 8 6.50 12.58 -7.98
C ASP A 8 5.66 11.29 -7.93
N GLY A 9 6.01 10.38 -7.02
CA GLY A 9 5.23 9.17 -6.69
C GLY A 9 4.07 9.48 -5.75
N SER A 10 3.58 10.72 -5.74
CA SER A 10 3.09 11.40 -4.54
C SER A 10 1.65 11.88 -4.68
N LYS A 11 0.78 11.19 -5.41
CA LYS A 11 -0.64 11.60 -5.50
C LYS A 11 -1.64 10.48 -5.36
N PHE A 12 -1.19 9.25 -5.09
CA PHE A 12 -2.11 8.14 -4.94
C PHE A 12 -1.68 7.10 -3.90
N LYS A 13 -2.69 6.49 -3.27
CA LYS A 13 -2.56 5.31 -2.42
C LYS A 13 -2.85 4.07 -3.26
N ILE A 14 -2.10 3.01 -3.01
CA ILE A 14 -2.34 1.67 -3.57
C ILE A 14 -2.81 0.73 -2.46
N GLU A 15 -3.53 -0.31 -2.84
CA GLU A 15 -3.90 -1.37 -1.91
C GLU A 15 -2.73 -2.31 -1.65
N PHE A 16 -2.46 -2.55 -0.37
CA PHE A 16 -1.52 -3.58 0.06
C PHE A 16 -2.30 -4.83 0.44
N VAL A 17 -2.02 -5.95 -0.24
CA VAL A 17 -2.54 -7.28 0.08
C VAL A 17 -1.39 -8.18 0.48
N CYS A 18 -1.55 -8.89 1.59
CA CYS A 18 -0.54 -9.83 2.05
C CYS A 18 -0.33 -10.96 1.02
N PRO A 19 0.89 -11.18 0.50
CA PRO A 19 1.14 -12.24 -0.48
C PRO A 19 0.94 -13.65 0.10
N LYS A 20 1.01 -13.79 1.42
CA LYS A 20 0.95 -15.09 2.10
C LYS A 20 -0.50 -15.51 2.39
N CYS A 21 -1.31 -14.64 2.99
CA CYS A 21 -2.71 -14.94 3.34
C CYS A 21 -3.75 -14.33 2.40
N GLY A 22 -3.37 -13.50 1.43
CA GLY A 22 -4.29 -12.88 0.48
C GLY A 22 -5.23 -11.83 1.08
N LYS A 23 -5.09 -11.48 2.36
CA LYS A 23 -5.91 -10.45 3.01
C LYS A 23 -5.46 -9.05 2.60
N SER A 24 -6.42 -8.19 2.25
CA SER A 24 -6.22 -6.75 2.15
C SER A 24 -5.80 -6.18 3.50
N LEU A 25 -4.76 -5.36 3.48
CA LEU A 25 -4.19 -4.73 4.66
C LEU A 25 -4.67 -3.29 4.75
N ALA A 26 -4.09 -2.40 3.96
CA ALA A 26 -4.47 -1.00 3.94
C ALA A 26 -4.15 -0.37 2.58
N TRP A 27 -4.74 0.80 2.37
CA TRP A 27 -4.40 1.67 1.26
C TRP A 27 -3.38 2.70 1.72
N ALA A 28 -2.18 2.64 1.16
CA ALA A 28 -1.07 3.48 1.58
C ALA A 28 -0.23 3.93 0.38
N MET A 29 0.72 4.83 0.63
CA MET A 29 1.63 5.27 -0.43
C MET A 29 2.46 4.08 -0.93
N PRO A 30 2.84 4.04 -2.21
CA PRO A 30 3.62 2.92 -2.76
C PRO A 30 4.98 2.69 -2.08
N ASN A 31 5.53 3.73 -1.44
CA ASN A 31 6.77 3.65 -0.67
C ASN A 31 6.58 3.17 0.79
N THR A 32 5.35 2.92 1.23
CA THR A 32 5.05 2.44 2.58
C THR A 32 5.39 0.96 2.74
N LEU A 33 5.81 0.59 3.95
CA LEU A 33 5.99 -0.79 4.39
C LEU A 33 4.89 -1.13 5.41
N ILE A 34 4.12 -2.19 5.19
CA ILE A 34 3.02 -2.60 6.08
C ILE A 34 3.28 -4.01 6.59
N GLN A 35 3.19 -4.22 7.91
CA GLN A 35 3.24 -5.57 8.46
C GLN A 35 1.85 -6.21 8.45
N CYS A 36 1.74 -7.42 7.90
CA CYS A 36 0.51 -8.20 7.99
C CYS A 36 0.28 -8.66 9.44
N PRO A 37 -0.86 -8.35 10.09
CA PRO A 37 -1.10 -8.72 11.48
C PRO A 37 -1.26 -10.23 11.68
N TYR A 38 -1.64 -10.98 10.64
CA TYR A 38 -1.84 -12.43 10.72
C TYR A 38 -0.58 -13.22 10.40
N CYS A 39 0.17 -12.80 9.37
CA CYS A 39 1.36 -13.53 8.90
C CYS A 39 2.67 -12.98 9.47
N GLN A 40 2.61 -11.82 10.15
CA GLN A 40 3.75 -11.05 10.65
C GLN A 40 4.80 -10.68 9.58
N LYS A 41 4.44 -10.84 8.30
CA LYS A 41 5.30 -10.57 7.14
C LYS A 41 5.15 -9.12 6.70
N TRP A 42 6.27 -8.49 6.39
CA TRP A 42 6.31 -7.16 5.81
C TRP A 42 5.95 -7.17 4.33
N VAL A 43 5.01 -6.31 3.97
CA VAL A 43 4.45 -6.14 2.64
C VAL A 43 4.88 -4.78 2.11
N ASN A 44 5.36 -4.76 0.87
CA ASN A 44 5.78 -3.58 0.13
C ASN A 44 5.15 -3.62 -1.27
N GLN A 45 5.28 -2.53 -2.04
CA GLN A 45 4.76 -2.48 -3.41
C GLN A 45 5.30 -3.61 -4.32
N LYS A 46 6.50 -4.14 -4.08
CA LYS A 46 7.09 -5.17 -4.93
C LYS A 46 6.54 -6.57 -4.65
N ASN A 47 6.02 -6.81 -3.45
CA ASN A 47 5.59 -8.14 -3.01
C ASN A 47 4.09 -8.23 -2.71
N THR A 48 3.37 -7.11 -2.76
CA THR A 48 1.90 -7.11 -2.70
C THR A 48 1.34 -7.90 -3.89
N LYS A 49 0.33 -8.75 -3.65
CA LYS A 49 -0.30 -9.58 -4.71
C LYS A 49 -1.29 -8.81 -5.60
N VAL A 50 -1.41 -7.50 -5.38
CA VAL A 50 -2.27 -6.58 -6.12
C VAL A 50 -1.53 -6.16 -7.38
N GLU A 51 -1.85 -6.77 -8.52
CA GLU A 51 -1.45 -6.25 -9.85
C GLU A 51 -2.22 -4.97 -10.24
N THR A 52 -2.99 -4.41 -9.30
CA THR A 52 -4.17 -3.62 -9.62
C THR A 52 -3.88 -2.13 -9.84
N LYS A 53 -4.40 -1.67 -10.97
CA LYS A 53 -4.42 -0.33 -11.58
C LYS A 53 -5.31 0.68 -10.84
N VAL A 54 -5.57 0.47 -9.53
CA VAL A 54 -6.46 1.33 -8.75
C VAL A 54 -5.61 2.27 -7.91
N PHE A 55 -5.73 3.55 -8.24
CA PHE A 55 -5.00 4.64 -7.61
C PHE A 55 -6.01 5.52 -6.91
N LEU A 56 -6.02 5.51 -5.58
CA LEU A 56 -6.87 6.42 -4.80
C LEU A 56 -6.17 7.76 -4.62
N PRO A 57 -6.83 8.90 -4.86
CA PRO A 57 -6.25 10.19 -4.51
C PRO A 57 -5.95 10.28 -3.00
N LEU A 58 -4.95 11.08 -2.64
CA LEU A 58 -4.46 11.19 -1.26
C LEU A 58 -5.57 11.61 -0.28
N ASP A 59 -6.50 12.45 -0.73
CA ASP A 59 -7.62 12.99 0.04
C ASP A 59 -8.79 12.00 0.22
N SER A 60 -8.70 10.80 -0.36
CA SER A 60 -9.71 9.78 -0.11
C SER A 60 -9.63 9.27 1.33
N ASN A 61 -10.73 9.46 2.06
CA ASN A 61 -10.99 8.98 3.43
C ASN A 61 -11.22 7.46 3.52
N GLN A 62 -10.64 6.66 2.63
CA GLN A 62 -10.82 5.21 2.64
C GLN A 62 -10.03 4.60 3.81
N LEU A 63 -10.67 4.59 4.99
CA LEU A 63 -10.20 3.95 6.21
C LEU A 63 -10.57 2.46 6.14
N VAL A 64 -9.63 1.60 5.74
CA VAL A 64 -9.83 0.16 5.92
C VAL A 64 -9.63 -0.16 7.40
N LEU A 65 -10.72 -0.09 8.15
CA LEU A 65 -10.82 -0.62 9.50
C LEU A 65 -10.84 -2.15 9.39
N PHE A 66 -9.75 -2.79 9.81
CA PHE A 66 -9.75 -4.23 10.03
C PHE A 66 -10.92 -4.59 10.94
N LYS A 67 -11.95 -5.26 10.42
CA LYS A 67 -12.95 -5.90 11.27
C LYS A 67 -12.26 -7.10 11.90
N ASN A 68 -11.90 -6.96 13.18
CA ASN A 68 -11.49 -8.08 14.02
C ASN A 68 -12.73 -8.97 14.24
N THR A 69 -12.85 -10.03 13.44
CA THR A 69 -13.66 -11.20 13.76
C THR A 69 -12.79 -12.43 13.60
#